data_AF-A0A1H4R3G3-F1
#
_entry.id   AF-A0A1H4R3G3-F1
#
_cell.length_a   1.000
_cell.length_b   1.000
_cell.length_c   1.000
_cell.angle_alpha   90.00
_cell.angle_beta   90.00
_cell.angle_gamma   90.00
#
_symmetry.space_group_name_H-M   'P 1'
#
loop_
_entity.id
_entity.type
_entity.pdbx_description
1 polymer ?
#
loop_
_entity_poly.entity_id
_entity_poly.type
_entity_poly.pdbx_seq_one_letter_code
_entity_poly.pdbx_strand_id
1 'polypeptide(L)' 'MSNTAVVEESGELTAPRARYRASIGGDSHEEFVAARITLVEVGTGQKVSEEDVDYL' A
#
# COMPACT_ATOMS: atom_id res chain seq x y z
N MET A 1 27.54 -6.90 3.08
CA MET A 1 27.20 -5.87 2.09
C MET A 1 25.69 -5.76 2.08
N SER A 2 25.12 -4.82 2.83
CA SER A 2 23.66 -4.62 2.87
C SER A 2 23.23 -4.04 1.52
N ASN A 3 22.56 -4.85 0.71
CA ASN A 3 21.84 -4.35 -0.46
C ASN A 3 20.63 -3.55 0.04
N THR A 4 20.87 -2.30 0.42
CA THR A 4 19.80 -1.32 0.45
C THR A 4 19.49 -1.02 -1.00
N ALA A 5 18.63 -1.83 -1.61
CA ALA A 5 18.02 -1.47 -2.87
C ALA A 5 17.34 -0.12 -2.64
N VAL A 6 17.97 0.95 -3.11
CA VAL A 6 17.30 2.23 -3.29
C VAL A 6 16.26 1.93 -4.35
N VAL A 7 15.06 1.55 -3.89
CA VAL A 7 13.89 1.39 -4.75
C VAL A 7 13.66 2.78 -5.31
N GLU A 8 14.16 3.02 -6.52
CA GLU A 8 13.83 4.21 -7.29
C GLU A 8 12.32 4.36 -7.19
N GLU A 9 11.87 5.49 -6.66
CA GLU A 9 10.46 5.74 -6.44
C GLU A 9 9.82 5.84 -7.83
N SER A 10 9.39 4.71 -8.39
CA SER A 10 8.51 4.73 -9.56
C SER A 10 7.36 5.65 -9.22
N GLY A 11 7.14 6.70 -10.03
CA GLY A 11 6.09 7.69 -9.77
C GLY A 11 4.69 7.07 -9.61
N GLU A 12 4.51 5.84 -10.09
CA GLU A 12 3.34 5.00 -9.89
C GLU A 12 3.03 4.70 -8.41
N LEU A 13 4.03 4.69 -7.51
CA LEU A 13 3.86 4.42 -6.08
C LEU A 13 3.71 5.64 -5.20
N THR A 14 4.06 6.84 -5.68
CA THR A 14 4.02 8.06 -4.87
C THR A 14 2.61 8.38 -4.38
N ALA A 15 1.61 8.31 -5.28
CA ALA A 15 0.22 8.59 -4.92
C ALA A 15 -0.39 7.52 -3.97
N PRO A 16 -0.27 6.20 -4.24
CA PRO A 16 -0.70 5.17 -3.29
C PRO A 16 -0.05 5.28 -1.91
N ARG A 17 1.25 5.57 -1.84
CA ARG A 17 1.96 5.76 -0.55
C ARG A 17 1.45 6.95 0.23
N ALA A 18 1.21 8.09 -0.43
CA ALA A 18 0.66 9.27 0.21
C ALA A 18 -0.72 8.98 0.81
N ARG A 19 -1.56 8.26 0.07
CA ARG A 19 -2.90 7.87 0.49
C ARG A 19 -2.88 6.91 1.69
N TYR A 20 -2.00 5.90 1.67
CA TYR A 20 -1.79 5.00 2.80
C TYR A 20 -1.26 5.73 4.05
N ARG A 21 -0.32 6.66 3.89
CA ARG A 21 0.18 7.45 5.03
C ARG A 21 -0.91 8.31 5.66
N ALA A 22 -1.78 8.90 4.84
CA ALA A 22 -2.90 9.69 5.33
C ALA A 22 -3.93 8.85 6.11
N SER A 23 -4.07 7.55 5.79
CA SER A 23 -5.05 6.68 6.46
C SER A 23 -4.57 6.10 7.80
N ILE A 24 -3.27 6.01 8.08
CA ILE A 24 -2.72 5.44 9.35
C ILE A 24 -3.21 6.20 10.61
N GLY A 25 -3.59 7.46 10.47
CA GLY A 25 -4.17 8.27 11.56
C GLY A 25 -5.61 8.68 11.32
N GLY A 26 -6.28 8.09 10.34
CA GLY A 26 -7.69 8.37 10.04
C GLY A 26 -8.63 7.57 10.94
N ASP A 27 -9.88 8.02 11.04
CA ASP A 27 -10.91 7.39 11.87
C ASP A 27 -11.61 6.20 11.17
N SER A 28 -11.38 6.02 9.87
CA SER A 28 -12.02 4.97 9.07
C SER A 28 -11.07 3.80 8.81
N HIS A 29 -11.39 2.65 9.41
CA HIS A 29 -10.70 1.40 9.16
C HIS A 29 -10.86 0.93 7.70
N GLU A 30 -12.05 1.10 7.12
CA GLU A 30 -12.31 0.75 5.71
C GLU A 30 -11.41 1.55 4.76
N GLU A 31 -11.21 2.85 5.03
CA GLU A 31 -10.29 3.68 4.25
C GLU A 31 -8.83 3.26 4.42
N PHE A 32 -8.45 2.82 5.62
CA PHE A 32 -7.12 2.26 5.86
C PHE A 32 -6.88 0.97 5.06
N VAL A 33 -7.81 0.02 5.12
CA VAL A 33 -7.74 -1.25 4.39
C VAL A 33 -7.69 -1.00 2.88
N ALA A 34 -8.57 -0.14 2.34
CA ALA A 34 -8.58 0.20 0.92
C ALA A 34 -7.26 0.85 0.45
N ALA A 35 -6.70 1.77 1.25
CA ALA A 35 -5.43 2.41 0.93
C ALA A 35 -4.24 1.42 0.98
N ARG A 36 -4.26 0.47 1.91
CA ARG A 36 -3.26 -0.59 2.02
C ARG A 36 -3.32 -1.55 0.83
N ILE A 37 -4.51 -2.02 0.47
CA ILE A 37 -4.72 -2.89 -0.70
C ILE A 37 -4.18 -2.20 -1.96
N THR A 38 -4.60 -0.95 -2.21
CA THR A 38 -4.15 -0.18 -3.37
C THR A 38 -2.62 -0.07 -3.43
N LEU A 39 -1.96 0.18 -2.30
CA LEU A 39 -0.50 0.27 -2.23
C LEU A 39 0.17 -1.06 -2.58
N VAL A 40 -0.34 -2.18 -2.06
CA VAL A 40 0.20 -3.52 -2.33
C VAL A 40 -0.01 -3.89 -3.79
N GLU A 41 -1.20 -3.68 -4.34
CA GLU A 41 -1.51 -4.06 -5.72
C GLU A 41 -0.66 -3.28 -6.72
N VAL A 42 -0.48 -1.97 -6.52
CA VAL A 42 0.37 -1.15 -7.38
C VAL A 42 1.85 -1.48 -7.16
N GLY A 43 2.27 -1.77 -5.92
CA GLY A 43 3.65 -2.10 -5.58
C GLY A 43 4.13 -3.45 -6.10
N THR A 44 3.22 -4.41 -6.23
CA THR A 44 3.54 -5.79 -6.62
C THR A 44 3.04 -6.15 -8.02
N GLY A 45 2.11 -5.38 -8.57
CA GLY A 45 1.36 -5.71 -9.78
C GLY A 45 0.39 -6.89 -9.60
N GLN A 46 0.19 -7.37 -8.37
CA GLN A 46 -0.66 -8.51 -8.06
C GLN A 46 -1.93 -8.07 -7.37
N LYS A 47 -3.04 -8.73 -7.66
CA LYS A 47 -4.30 -8.50 -6.95
C LYS A 47 -4.27 -9.13 -5.55
N VAL A 48 -4.76 -8.41 -4.56
CA VAL A 48 -4.92 -8.92 -3.19
C VAL A 48 -6.16 -9.82 -3.16
N SER A 49 -6.09 -10.97 -2.49
CA SER A 49 -7.23 -11.90 -2.40
C SER A 49 -8.27 -11.40 -1.40
N GLU A 50 -9.53 -11.84 -1.54
CA GLU A 50 -10.59 -11.49 -0.59
C GLU A 50 -10.27 -11.98 0.83
N GLU A 51 -9.64 -13.15 0.97
CA GLU A 51 -9.18 -13.68 2.27
C GLU A 51 -8.12 -12.78 2.92
N ASP A 52 -7.20 -12.23 2.13
CA ASP A 52 -6.22 -11.26 2.64
C ASP A 52 -6.88 -9.94 3.04
N VAL A 53 -7.96 -9.52 2.35
CA VAL A 53 -8.72 -8.31 2.72
C VAL A 53 -9.44 -8.50 4.05
N ASP A 54 -10.06 -9.66 4.27
CA ASP A 54 -10.78 -9.96 5.51
C ASP A 54 -9.86 -10.02 6.75
N TYR A 55 -8.57 -10.31 6.54
CA TYR A 55 -7.56 -10.33 7.60
C TYR A 55 -7.00 -8.95 8.00
N LEU A 56 -7.24 -7.92 7.18
CA LEU A 56 -6.66 -6.57 7.34
C LEU A 56 -7.54 -5.64 8.16
#